data_AF-A0A495J428-F1
#
_entry.id   AF-A0A495J428-F1
#
_cell.length_a   1.000
_cell.length_b   1.000
_cell.length_c   1.000
_cell.angle_alpha   90.00
_cell.angle_beta   90.00
_cell.angle_gamma   90.00
#
_symmetry.space_group_name_H-M   'P 1'
#
loop_
_entity.id
_entity.type
_entity.pdbx_description
1 polymer ?
#
loop_
_entity_poly.entity_id
_entity_poly.type
_entity_poly.pdbx_seq_one_letter_code
_entity_poly.pdbx_strand_id
1 'polypeptide(L)'
;MLLPSWGNNSDEGLGDVIVVLKIYLYLYVMTTMTLQVPDVLEKEHDETVRFLAAKLYEADKLSLSQAADMCGMRKWNFAEILANYGVHYLDSSISSDLNNV
;
A
#
# COMPACT_ATOMS: atom_id res chain seq x y z
N MET A 1 -3.95 -25.79 47.90
CA MET A 1 -3.42 -26.35 46.64
C MET A 1 -4.52 -27.20 46.03
N LEU A 2 -5.31 -26.64 45.11
CA LEU A 2 -6.30 -27.36 44.31
C LEU A 2 -6.28 -26.71 42.92
N LEU A 3 -5.78 -27.45 41.93
CA LEU A 3 -5.86 -27.04 40.53
C LEU A 3 -7.30 -27.26 40.05
N PRO A 4 -7.87 -26.38 39.21
CA PRO A 4 -9.16 -26.65 38.59
C PRO A 4 -9.02 -27.75 37.55
N SER A 5 -9.97 -28.69 37.58
CA SER A 5 -10.14 -29.75 36.59
C SER A 5 -10.53 -29.13 35.25
N TRP A 6 -9.67 -29.27 34.23
CA TRP A 6 -10.00 -28.90 32.86
C TRP A 6 -10.83 -30.02 32.25
N GLY A 7 -12.10 -29.71 31.97
CA GLY A 7 -12.98 -30.54 31.16
C GLY A 7 -12.41 -30.74 29.76
N ASN A 8 -12.49 -31.97 29.29
CA ASN A 8 -12.02 -32.46 28.01
C ASN A 8 -12.85 -31.86 26.86
N ASN A 9 -12.51 -30.64 26.42
CA ASN A 9 -13.14 -30.00 25.28
C ASN A 9 -12.07 -29.71 24.21
N SER A 10 -11.74 -30.74 23.42
CA SER A 10 -10.77 -30.67 22.32
C SER A 10 -11.23 -29.86 21.11
N ASP A 11 -12.44 -29.28 21.13
CA ASP A 11 -13.02 -28.52 20.01
C ASP A 11 -13.08 -26.99 20.24
N GLU A 12 -12.70 -26.50 21.43
CA GLU A 12 -12.83 -25.07 21.78
C GLU A 12 -11.59 -24.24 21.41
N GLY A 13 -10.42 -24.88 21.23
CA GLY A 13 -9.18 -24.18 20.88
C GLY A 13 -9.04 -23.83 19.40
N LEU A 14 -9.70 -24.57 18.50
CA LEU A 14 -9.60 -24.32 17.05
C LEU A 14 -10.44 -23.11 16.61
N GLY A 15 -11.58 -22.88 17.27
CA GLY A 15 -12.43 -21.72 17.02
C GLY A 15 -11.69 -20.41 17.28
N ASP A 16 -11.01 -20.30 18.42
CA ASP A 16 -10.25 -19.10 18.78
C ASP A 16 -9.07 -18.83 17.84
N VAL A 17 -8.32 -19.88 17.46
CA VAL A 17 -7.20 -19.73 16.51
C VAL A 17 -7.71 -19.32 15.12
N ILE A 18 -8.83 -19.87 14.66
CA ILE A 18 -9.46 -19.50 13.38
C ILE A 18 -9.97 -18.06 13.42
N VAL A 19 -10.56 -17.62 14.53
CA VAL A 19 -11.05 -16.24 14.71
C VAL A 19 -9.88 -15.26 14.72
N VAL A 20 -8.81 -15.55 15.46
CA VAL A 20 -7.59 -14.72 15.48
C VAL A 20 -6.98 -14.65 14.08
N LEU A 21 -6.81 -15.78 13.39
CA LEU A 21 -6.26 -15.82 12.03
C LEU A 21 -7.13 -15.05 11.02
N LYS A 22 -8.46 -15.18 11.12
CA LYS A 22 -9.40 -14.39 10.31
C LYS A 22 -9.31 -12.90 10.59
N ILE A 23 -9.20 -12.48 11.85
CA ILE A 23 -9.03 -11.07 12.24
C ILE A 23 -7.74 -10.51 11.62
N TYR A 24 -6.63 -11.25 11.70
CA TYR A 24 -5.36 -10.85 11.08
C TYR A 24 -5.48 -10.75 9.55
N LEU A 25 -6.18 -11.67 8.90
CA LEU A 25 -6.40 -11.65 7.45
C LEU A 25 -7.33 -10.49 7.02
N TYR A 26 -8.36 -10.17 7.80
CA TYR A 26 -9.29 -9.05 7.52
C TYR A 26 -8.66 -7.68 7.78
N LEU A 27 -7.72 -7.57 8.73
CA LEU A 27 -6.98 -6.34 8.99
C LEU A 27 -5.91 -6.06 7.91
N TYR A 28 -5.47 -7.08 7.18
CA TYR A 28 -4.45 -6.95 6.12
C TYR A 28 -5.09 -7.01 4.72
N VAL A 29 -5.78 -5.94 4.33
CA VAL A 29 -6.20 -5.75 2.93
C VAL A 29 -5.04 -5.09 2.17
N MET A 30 -4.19 -5.94 1.59
CA MET A 30 -3.21 -5.55 0.58
C MET A 30 -3.59 -6.26 -0.72
N THR A 31 -3.84 -5.50 -1.77
CA THR A 31 -4.14 -6.05 -3.10
C THR A 31 -2.84 -6.18 -3.87
N THR A 32 -2.44 -7.41 -4.20
CA THR A 32 -1.24 -7.67 -5.00
C THR A 32 -1.59 -7.65 -6.49
N MET A 33 -0.88 -6.83 -7.25
CA MET A 33 -0.97 -6.79 -8.72
C MET A 33 0.36 -7.26 -9.29
N THR A 34 0.32 -8.29 -10.16
CA THR A 34 1.51 -8.79 -10.85
C THR A 34 1.63 -8.11 -12.22
N LEU A 35 2.76 -7.44 -12.45
CA LEU A 35 3.07 -6.80 -13.72
C LEU A 35 4.24 -7.54 -14.37
N GLN A 36 4.13 -7.86 -15.66
CA GLN A 36 5.27 -8.36 -16.43
C GLN A 36 6.11 -7.16 -16.86
N VAL A 37 7.34 -7.10 -16.35
CA VAL A 37 8.31 -6.05 -16.67
C VAL A 37 9.55 -6.67 -17.31
N PRO A 38 10.26 -5.95 -18.20
CA PRO A 38 11.56 -6.38 -18.69
C PRO A 38 12.59 -6.50 -17.55
N ASP A 39 13.51 -7.48 -17.60
CA ASP A 39 14.57 -7.71 -16.59
C ASP A 39 15.41 -6.46 -16.26
N VAL A 40 15.49 -5.50 -17.20
CA VAL A 40 16.19 -4.22 -16.98
C VAL A 40 15.55 -3.45 -15.83
N LEU A 41 14.23 -3.51 -15.68
CA LEU A 41 13.49 -2.85 -14.61
C LEU A 41 13.59 -3.61 -13.28
N GLU A 42 13.90 -4.91 -13.30
CA GLU A 42 14.17 -5.68 -12.08
C GLU A 42 15.50 -5.27 -11.45
N LYS A 43 16.51 -4.91 -12.26
CA LYS A 43 17.79 -4.37 -11.75
C LYS A 43 17.64 -3.04 -11.03
N GLU A 44 16.61 -2.27 -11.37
CA GLU A 44 16.26 -0.98 -10.78
C GLU A 44 14.87 -1.05 -10.13
N HIS A 45 14.59 -2.15 -9.42
CA HIS A 45 13.28 -2.44 -8.84
C HIS A 45 12.73 -1.28 -8.00
N ASP A 46 13.54 -0.78 -7.05
CA ASP A 46 13.15 0.32 -6.16
C ASP A 46 12.79 1.60 -6.91
N GLU A 47 13.55 1.93 -7.95
CA GLU A 47 13.35 3.14 -8.74
C GLU A 47 12.13 3.01 -9.66
N THR A 48 11.91 1.81 -10.21
CA THR A 48 10.72 1.47 -10.99
C THR A 48 9.45 1.53 -10.13
N VAL A 49 9.50 0.99 -8.91
CA VAL A 49 8.36 1.03 -7.98
C VAL A 49 8.04 2.47 -7.58
N ARG A 50 9.06 3.29 -7.28
CA ARG A 50 8.88 4.72 -6.98
C ARG A 50 8.29 5.49 -8.16
N PHE A 51 8.79 5.23 -9.36
CA PHE A 51 8.26 5.84 -10.59
C PHE A 51 6.78 5.47 -10.80
N LEU A 52 6.44 4.19 -10.66
CA LEU A 52 5.07 3.71 -10.81
C LEU A 52 4.15 4.30 -9.75
N ALA A 53 4.57 4.32 -8.48
CA ALA A 53 3.81 4.92 -7.39
C ALA A 53 3.58 6.41 -7.60
N ALA A 54 4.60 7.14 -8.07
CA ALA A 54 4.48 8.57 -8.42
C ALA A 54 3.47 8.80 -9.54
N LYS A 55 3.50 8.00 -10.61
CA LYS A 55 2.56 8.08 -11.74
C LYS A 55 1.12 7.70 -11.35
N LEU A 56 0.97 6.70 -10.49
CA LEU A 56 -0.34 6.30 -9.97
C LEU A 56 -0.92 7.33 -9.00
N TYR A 57 -0.07 8.02 -8.23
CA TYR A 57 -0.46 9.17 -7.41
C TYR A 57 -0.88 10.36 -8.28
N GLU A 58 -0.11 10.69 -9.33
CA GLU A 58 -0.46 11.75 -10.31
C GLU A 58 -1.82 11.49 -10.97
N ALA A 59 -2.14 10.22 -11.27
CA ALA A 59 -3.41 9.81 -11.85
C ALA A 59 -4.57 9.70 -10.82
N ASP A 60 -4.35 10.13 -9.58
CA ASP A 60 -5.29 10.06 -8.45
C ASP A 60 -5.83 8.62 -8.19
N LYS A 61 -5.04 7.60 -8.55
CA LYS A 61 -5.38 6.18 -8.33
C LYS A 61 -4.89 5.67 -6.97
N LEU A 62 -3.85 6.31 -6.44
CA LEU A 62 -3.31 6.04 -5.11
C LEU A 62 -3.30 7.33 -4.30
N SER A 63 -3.76 7.26 -3.06
CA SER A 63 -3.49 8.34 -2.11
C SER A 63 -2.00 8.42 -1.78
N LEU A 64 -1.54 9.58 -1.32
CA LEU A 64 -0.15 9.80 -0.88
C LEU A 64 0.32 8.72 0.13
N SER A 65 -0.61 8.25 0.97
CA SER A 65 -0.33 7.20 1.95
C SER A 65 -0.11 5.84 1.28
N GLN A 66 -0.99 5.45 0.36
CA GLN A 66 -0.91 4.18 -0.34
C GLN A 66 0.29 4.11 -1.30
N ALA A 67 0.63 5.22 -1.95
CA ALA A 67 1.80 5.31 -2.80
C ALA A 67 3.12 5.22 -2.00
N ALA A 68 3.16 5.81 -0.80
CA ALA A 68 4.27 5.64 0.13
C ALA A 68 4.41 4.19 0.62
N ASP A 69 3.29 3.55 0.94
CA ASP A 69 3.24 2.13 1.34
C ASP A 69 3.72 1.22 0.19
N MET A 70 3.35 1.52 -1.07
CA MET A 70 3.83 0.81 -2.26
C MET A 70 5.36 0.88 -2.42
N CYS A 71 5.96 2.00 -2.02
CA CYS A 71 7.41 2.21 -2.07
C CYS A 71 8.16 1.73 -0.81
N GLY A 72 7.45 1.19 0.20
CA GLY A 72 8.05 0.80 1.48
C GLY A 72 8.64 1.98 2.27
N MET A 73 8.13 3.20 2.06
CA MET A 73 8.70 4.43 2.63
C MET A 73 7.67 5.22 3.42
N ARG A 74 8.14 6.15 4.25
CA ARG A 74 7.27 7.02 5.04
C ARG A 74 6.60 8.07 4.14
N LYS A 75 5.37 8.45 4.48
CA LYS A 75 4.53 9.40 3.69
C LYS A 75 5.25 10.70 3.33
N TRP A 76 6.01 11.27 4.27
CA TRP A 76 6.73 12.52 4.04
C TRP A 76 7.95 12.35 3.13
N ASN A 77 8.66 11.22 3.22
CA ASN A 77 9.74 10.91 2.29
C ASN A 77 9.18 10.73 0.87
N PHE A 78 7.98 10.14 0.73
CA PHE A 78 7.35 9.98 -0.57
C PHE A 78 6.98 11.34 -1.19
N ALA A 79 6.45 12.25 -0.36
CA ALA A 79 6.14 13.62 -0.80
C ALA A 79 7.39 14.38 -1.30
N GLU A 80 8.55 14.13 -0.69
CA GLU A 80 9.82 14.73 -1.11
C GLU A 80 10.27 14.21 -2.49
N ILE A 81 10.16 12.90 -2.74
CA ILE A 81 10.59 12.33 -4.03
C ILE A 81 9.62 12.61 -5.18
N LEU A 82 8.36 12.94 -4.92
CA LEU A 82 7.40 13.32 -5.97
C LEU A 82 7.90 14.49 -6.82
N ALA A 83 8.60 15.44 -6.20
CA ALA A 83 9.24 16.56 -6.92
C ALA A 83 10.31 16.09 -7.92
N ASN A 84 11.02 15.00 -7.62
CA ASN A 84 12.06 14.43 -8.48
C ASN A 84 11.47 13.71 -9.71
N TYR A 85 10.25 13.19 -9.60
CA TYR A 85 9.55 12.50 -10.69
C TYR A 85 8.74 13.46 -11.59
N GLY A 86 8.87 14.78 -11.39
CA GLY A 86 8.17 15.80 -12.18
C GLY A 86 6.65 15.77 -12.02
N VAL A 87 6.15 15.14 -10.95
CA VAL A 87 4.72 15.10 -10.63
C VAL A 87 4.38 16.41 -9.94
N HIS A 88 3.69 17.30 -10.64
CA HIS A 88 3.21 18.55 -10.08
C HIS A 88 1.96 18.27 -9.23
N TYR A 89 1.97 18.75 -7.98
CA TYR A 89 0.82 18.75 -7.08
C TYR A 89 -0.35 19.61 -7.59
N LEU A 90 -0.11 20.41 -8.64
CA LEU A 90 -1.06 21.39 -9.17
C LEU A 90 -1.96 20.75 -10.22
N ASP A 91 -3.23 20.74 -9.86
CA ASP A 91 -4.36 20.27 -10.63
C ASP A 91 -4.35 20.78 -12.08
N SER A 92 -4.57 19.86 -13.02
CA SER A 92 -4.83 20.16 -14.44
C SER A 92 -6.00 21.14 -14.65
N SER A 93 -6.87 21.30 -13.64
CA SER A 93 -7.95 22.29 -13.60
C SER A 93 -7.48 23.76 -13.74
N ILE A 94 -6.24 24.08 -13.37
CA ILE A 94 -5.71 25.47 -13.51
C ILE A 94 -5.33 25.76 -14.97
N SER A 95 -5.08 24.73 -15.79
CA SER A 95 -4.71 24.92 -17.20
C SER A 95 -5.88 25.30 -18.10
N SER A 96 -7.12 25.04 -17.68
CA SER A 96 -8.33 25.43 -18.43
C SER A 96 -8.71 26.90 -18.28
N ASP A 97 -8.25 27.59 -17.23
CA ASP A 97 -8.61 28.99 -16.96
C ASP A 97 -7.67 30.03 -17.61
N LEU A 98 -6.49 29.61 -18.09
CA LEU A 98 -5.52 30.49 -18.76
C LEU A 98 -5.74 30.64 -20.28
N ASN A 99 -6.70 29.91 -20.86
CA ASN A 99 -7.01 29.96 -22.30
C ASN A 99 -8.22 30.85 -22.65
N ASN A 100 -8.69 31.69 -21.72
CA ASN A 100 -9.83 32.59 -21.93
C ASN A 100 -9.54 34.06 -21.53
N VAL A 101 -8.36 34.56 -21.87
CA VAL A 101 -8.01 36.00 -21.79
C VAL A 101 -7.62 36.52 -23.16
#